data_AF-A0A1S0TQY1-F1
#
_entry.id   AF-A0A1S0TQY1-F1
#
_cell.length_a   1.000
_cell.length_b   1.000
_cell.length_c   1.000
_cell.angle_alpha   90.00
_cell.angle_beta   90.00
_cell.angle_gamma   90.00
#
_symmetry.space_group_name_H-M   'P 1'
#
loop_
_entity.id
_entity.type
_entity.pdbx_description
1 polymer ?
#
loop_
_entity_poly.entity_id
_entity_poly.type
_entity_poly.pdbx_seq_one_letter_code
_entity_poly.pdbx_strand_id
1 'polypeptide(L)'
;MSIFGENMCVHYMKICDGIDDCGDGSDEMNCGEDEINGKSEIFTTTGTGCEPDQFRCENGKCIAQIDRCNHKYDCDDGTDENTCEYFVQALQQARSTAMHPDEIASEEQKDREEQIRKQEQERLRHEKEHEEREQERLRQEQERERQEQERRREEEERERDEERKRVEQERKRQEYYEEERQRQEMERKSEKEYEEEQERQKDCHGKERNGKAQEQERKRQEERRQEERERREQEEERERVEQERRREEYYEEERRRQEVEQRRGKEYEGEQEDRQEQDEWERQEHERMRQEVESQRQEHERIRQGMEIARQEKEQKGEEDKNGYTDKEQKSYEEEQHQRYREDEQRRQKEEEMERKKKKEEEDRRQLEENQRRLEEDRRRLEELSRRELEKERKGEDLGEYEKHQMTVEGVRIKEDEARRRLELERYGPDKENQAS
;
A
#
# COMPACT_ATOMS: atom_id res chain seq x y z
N MET A 1 -13.22 15.41 -38.69
CA MET A 1 -14.21 16.12 -39.53
C MET A 1 -15.57 15.69 -38.98
N SER A 2 -16.34 16.51 -38.26
CA SER A 2 -16.49 17.97 -38.32
C SER A 2 -16.71 18.57 -36.93
N ILE A 3 -16.19 19.78 -36.75
CA ILE A 3 -16.36 20.71 -35.61
C ILE A 3 -17.46 21.70 -36.01
N PHE A 4 -18.35 22.05 -35.08
CA PHE A 4 -19.00 23.36 -34.80
C PHE A 4 -19.80 23.09 -33.50
N GLY A 5 -19.45 23.52 -32.27
CA GLY A 5 -18.97 24.81 -31.77
C GLY A 5 -20.16 25.51 -31.07
N GLU A 6 -20.43 25.24 -29.78
CA GLU A 6 -20.18 26.12 -28.62
C GLU A 6 -21.12 27.34 -28.47
N ASN A 7 -21.81 27.42 -27.31
CA ASN A 7 -22.51 28.57 -26.69
C ASN A 7 -22.60 29.86 -27.53
N MET A 8 -23.60 29.95 -28.40
CA MET A 8 -23.94 31.19 -29.09
C MET A 8 -24.89 32.03 -28.23
N CYS A 9 -24.53 33.28 -27.95
CA CYS A 9 -25.38 34.21 -27.20
C CYS A 9 -26.25 35.02 -28.17
N VAL A 10 -27.55 34.76 -28.16
CA VAL A 10 -28.55 35.52 -28.92
C VAL A 10 -29.06 36.67 -28.06
N HIS A 11 -29.27 37.85 -28.66
CA HIS A 11 -29.77 39.03 -27.95
C HIS A 11 -31.24 38.80 -27.53
N TYR A 12 -31.63 39.19 -26.31
CA TYR A 12 -32.94 38.81 -25.74
C TYR A 12 -34.16 39.20 -26.58
N MET A 13 -34.06 40.26 -27.39
CA MET A 13 -35.12 40.70 -28.32
C MET A 13 -35.31 39.81 -29.55
N LYS A 14 -34.41 38.85 -29.76
CA LYS A 14 -34.45 37.89 -30.87
C LYS A 14 -34.87 36.49 -30.42
N ILE A 15 -35.16 36.32 -29.13
CA ILE A 15 -35.82 35.12 -28.62
C ILE A 15 -37.30 35.26 -29.00
N CYS A 16 -37.88 34.23 -29.60
CA CYS A 16 -39.29 34.19 -30.00
C CYS A 16 -39.68 35.26 -31.03
N ASP A 17 -38.77 35.63 -31.94
CA ASP A 17 -39.05 36.57 -33.02
C ASP A 17 -39.42 35.88 -34.34
N GLY A 18 -39.43 34.54 -34.33
CA GLY A 18 -39.84 33.68 -35.43
C GLY A 18 -38.70 33.31 -36.39
N ILE A 19 -37.45 33.62 -36.04
CA ILE A 19 -36.26 33.33 -36.85
C ILE A 19 -35.30 32.49 -36.01
N ASP A 20 -34.82 31.38 -36.55
CA ASP A 20 -33.80 30.54 -35.91
C ASP A 20 -32.42 31.24 -35.99
N ASP A 21 -32.14 32.11 -35.03
CA ASP A 21 -30.86 32.81 -34.92
C ASP A 21 -29.81 31.94 -34.22
N CYS A 22 -30.22 30.92 -33.45
CA CYS A 22 -29.32 29.96 -32.79
C CYS A 22 -28.79 28.86 -33.74
N GLY A 23 -29.48 28.59 -34.84
CA GLY A 23 -29.15 27.59 -35.87
C GLY A 23 -29.48 26.14 -35.48
N ASP A 24 -29.91 25.92 -34.23
CA ASP A 24 -30.45 24.68 -33.68
C ASP A 24 -31.93 24.81 -33.27
N GLY A 25 -32.53 26.00 -33.47
CA GLY A 25 -33.92 26.33 -33.17
C GLY A 25 -34.21 26.62 -31.69
N SER A 26 -33.21 26.58 -30.81
CA SER A 26 -33.42 26.64 -29.35
C SER A 26 -34.09 27.94 -28.87
N ASP A 27 -33.88 29.05 -29.57
CA ASP A 27 -34.47 30.37 -29.32
C ASP A 27 -35.96 30.48 -29.68
N GLU A 28 -36.52 29.50 -30.39
CA GLU A 28 -37.91 29.48 -30.86
C GLU A 28 -38.75 28.33 -30.24
N MET A 29 -38.16 27.50 -29.37
CA MET A 29 -38.81 26.28 -28.86
C MET A 29 -39.62 26.45 -27.56
N ASN A 30 -39.62 27.63 -26.92
CA ASN A 30 -40.29 27.85 -25.63
C ASN A 30 -41.00 29.22 -25.52
N CYS A 31 -41.69 29.60 -26.59
CA CYS A 31 -42.48 30.83 -26.68
C CYS A 31 -43.92 30.57 -26.21
N GLY A 32 -44.44 31.39 -25.29
CA GLY A 32 -45.81 31.25 -24.81
C GLY A 32 -46.83 31.50 -25.94
N GLU A 33 -47.95 30.76 -25.93
CA GLU A 33 -48.97 30.79 -27.00
C GLU A 33 -49.61 32.16 -27.28
N ASP A 34 -49.33 33.18 -26.45
CA ASP A 34 -49.85 34.54 -26.57
C ASP A 34 -48.93 35.53 -27.32
N GLU A 35 -47.73 35.11 -27.75
CA GLU A 35 -46.75 36.00 -28.41
C GLU A 35 -46.57 35.76 -29.93
N ILE A 36 -47.34 34.85 -30.53
CA ILE A 36 -47.23 34.51 -31.97
C ILE A 36 -48.33 35.15 -32.84
N ASN A 37 -49.41 35.68 -32.25
CA ASN A 37 -50.46 36.36 -33.01
C ASN A 37 -50.50 37.85 -32.67
N GLY A 38 -49.66 38.63 -33.35
CA GLY A 38 -49.60 40.10 -33.28
C GLY A 38 -50.93 40.81 -33.53
N LYS A 39 -51.82 40.80 -32.55
CA LYS A 39 -53.05 41.58 -32.48
C LYS A 39 -53.04 42.35 -31.16
N SER A 40 -52.54 43.58 -31.26
CA SER A 40 -52.91 44.66 -30.36
C SER A 40 -54.43 44.87 -30.49
N GLU A 41 -55.21 44.14 -29.70
CA GLU A 41 -56.62 44.46 -29.48
C GLU A 41 -56.66 45.48 -28.34
N ILE A 42 -56.67 46.73 -28.77
CA ILE A 42 -57.15 47.90 -28.05
C ILE A 42 -58.46 47.53 -27.34
N PHE A 43 -58.43 47.35 -26.01
CA PHE A 43 -59.65 47.22 -25.22
C PHE A 43 -60.28 48.61 -25.03
N THR A 44 -60.90 49.13 -26.10
CA THR A 44 -61.80 50.28 -26.04
C THR A 44 -63.10 49.88 -25.36
N THR A 45 -63.19 50.23 -24.07
CA THR A 45 -64.28 51.01 -23.48
C THR A 45 -65.71 50.74 -23.97
N THR A 46 -66.50 50.08 -23.12
CA THR A 46 -67.91 50.46 -22.92
C THR A 46 -68.27 50.32 -21.44
N GLY A 47 -68.27 51.42 -20.70
CA GLY A 47 -68.67 51.47 -19.31
C GLY A 47 -68.29 52.79 -18.65
N THR A 48 -69.18 53.77 -18.76
CA THR A 48 -69.25 55.03 -18.01
C THR A 48 -68.69 54.86 -16.59
N GLY A 49 -67.53 55.45 -16.28
CA GLY A 49 -66.87 55.24 -14.99
C GLY A 49 -66.15 56.49 -14.53
N CYS A 50 -66.72 57.13 -13.50
CA CYS A 50 -66.34 58.39 -12.82
C CYS A 50 -67.03 59.66 -13.35
N GLU A 51 -67.41 60.54 -12.42
CA GLU A 51 -67.94 61.89 -12.73
C GLU A 51 -66.83 62.77 -13.35
N PRO A 52 -67.17 63.89 -14.04
CA PRO A 52 -66.18 64.73 -14.73
C PRO A 52 -65.07 65.28 -13.82
N ASP A 53 -65.35 65.43 -12.52
CA ASP A 53 -64.41 65.93 -11.50
C ASP A 53 -63.76 64.81 -10.68
N GLN A 54 -63.75 63.57 -11.21
CA GLN A 54 -63.18 62.40 -10.56
C GLN A 54 -62.11 61.73 -11.43
N PHE A 55 -61.03 61.29 -10.78
CA PHE A 55 -60.00 60.47 -11.37
C PHE A 55 -60.31 58.99 -11.17
N ARG A 56 -60.14 58.19 -12.22
CA ARG A 56 -60.33 56.74 -12.17
C ARG A 56 -59.00 56.05 -11.93
N CYS A 57 -58.86 55.37 -10.79
CA CYS A 57 -57.77 54.45 -10.51
C CYS A 57 -57.77 53.28 -11.51
N GLU A 58 -56.64 52.61 -11.70
CA GLU A 58 -56.54 51.48 -12.63
C GLU A 58 -57.38 50.28 -12.18
N ASN A 59 -57.49 50.07 -10.86
CA ASN A 59 -58.40 49.11 -10.24
C ASN A 59 -59.90 49.45 -10.41
N GLY A 60 -60.23 50.59 -11.03
CA GLY A 60 -61.57 51.02 -11.37
C GLY A 60 -62.30 51.86 -10.31
N LYS A 61 -61.67 52.18 -9.18
CA LYS A 61 -62.18 53.10 -8.15
C LYS A 61 -62.14 54.54 -8.65
N CYS A 62 -63.12 55.36 -8.28
CA CYS A 62 -63.15 56.80 -8.59
C CYS A 62 -62.79 57.61 -7.33
N ILE A 63 -61.79 58.49 -7.44
CA ILE A 63 -61.40 59.45 -6.40
C ILE A 63 -61.62 60.88 -6.92
N ALA A 64 -61.60 61.90 -6.06
CA ALA A 64 -61.74 63.27 -6.54
C ALA A 64 -60.51 63.69 -7.35
N GLN A 65 -60.67 64.52 -8.37
CA GLN A 65 -59.55 64.98 -9.20
C GLN A 65 -58.47 65.71 -8.39
N ILE A 66 -58.84 66.33 -7.26
CA ILE A 66 -57.91 66.99 -6.33
C ILE A 66 -57.03 66.02 -5.55
N ASP A 67 -57.47 64.77 -5.42
CA ASP A 67 -56.74 63.73 -4.68
C ASP A 67 -55.69 63.04 -5.56
N ARG A 68 -55.65 63.36 -6.86
CA ARG A 68 -54.58 62.91 -7.74
C ARG A 68 -53.32 63.77 -7.53
N CYS A 69 -52.17 63.12 -7.35
CA CYS A 69 -50.89 63.80 -7.13
C CYS A 69 -50.85 64.70 -5.90
N ASN A 70 -51.50 64.29 -4.81
CA ASN A 70 -51.61 65.04 -3.56
C ASN A 70 -50.61 64.56 -2.48
N HIS A 71 -49.68 63.65 -2.81
CA HIS A 71 -48.72 62.99 -1.90
C HIS A 71 -49.34 61.95 -0.95
N LYS A 72 -50.57 61.52 -1.20
CA LYS A 72 -51.29 60.54 -0.40
C LYS A 72 -51.94 59.50 -1.33
N TYR A 73 -51.68 58.23 -1.05
CA TYR A 73 -52.30 57.15 -1.81
C TYR A 73 -53.77 56.99 -1.40
N ASP A 74 -54.65 57.51 -2.24
CA ASP A 74 -56.11 57.43 -2.14
C ASP A 74 -56.67 56.29 -3.03
N CYS A 75 -55.94 55.90 -4.09
CA CYS A 75 -56.17 54.65 -4.81
C CYS A 75 -55.45 53.46 -4.13
N ASP A 76 -56.12 52.30 -4.06
CA ASP A 76 -55.56 51.10 -3.40
C ASP A 76 -54.38 50.48 -4.19
N ASP A 77 -54.30 50.78 -5.50
CA ASP A 77 -53.19 50.43 -6.39
C ASP A 77 -52.10 51.52 -6.45
N GLY A 78 -52.32 52.66 -5.79
CA GLY A 78 -51.46 53.83 -5.76
C GLY A 78 -51.30 54.56 -7.11
N THR A 79 -52.22 54.34 -8.05
CA THR A 79 -52.15 54.88 -9.42
C THR A 79 -52.36 56.40 -9.52
N ASP A 80 -52.98 56.96 -8.50
CA ASP A 80 -53.14 58.40 -8.29
C ASP A 80 -51.82 59.13 -8.01
N GLU A 81 -50.81 58.42 -7.51
CA GLU A 81 -49.55 58.99 -7.04
C GLU A 81 -48.33 58.51 -7.85
N ASN A 82 -48.41 57.31 -8.43
CA ASN A 82 -47.29 56.68 -9.14
C ASN A 82 -47.04 57.23 -10.57
N THR A 83 -47.98 58.00 -11.13
CA THR A 83 -47.84 58.64 -12.44
C THR A 83 -47.49 60.13 -12.37
N CYS A 84 -47.31 60.65 -11.15
CA CYS A 84 -47.05 62.07 -10.90
C CYS A 84 -45.58 62.42 -11.14
N GLU A 85 -45.32 63.68 -11.52
CA GLU A 85 -43.99 64.13 -11.91
C GLU A 85 -42.93 63.89 -10.83
N TYR A 86 -43.26 64.11 -9.55
CA TYR A 86 -42.33 63.84 -8.44
C TYR A 86 -42.02 62.35 -8.28
N PHE A 87 -42.97 61.46 -8.54
CA PHE A 87 -42.76 60.02 -8.43
C PHE A 87 -41.89 59.52 -9.59
N VAL A 88 -42.14 60.02 -10.80
CA VAL A 88 -41.30 59.74 -11.98
C VAL A 88 -39.88 60.28 -11.78
N GLN A 89 -39.72 61.49 -11.23
CA GLN A 89 -38.41 62.05 -10.90
C GLN A 89 -37.71 61.26 -9.79
N ALA A 90 -38.43 60.81 -8.76
CA ALA A 90 -37.90 59.96 -7.70
C ALA A 90 -37.46 58.58 -8.23
N LEU A 91 -38.22 57.98 -9.16
CA LEU A 91 -37.84 56.73 -9.84
C LEU A 91 -36.63 56.91 -10.76
N GLN A 92 -36.53 58.03 -11.47
CA GLN A 92 -35.36 58.36 -12.29
C GLN A 92 -34.11 58.57 -11.41
N GLN A 93 -34.26 59.23 -10.26
CA GLN A 93 -33.19 59.38 -9.29
C GLN A 93 -32.79 58.03 -8.67
N ALA A 94 -33.76 57.19 -8.30
CA ALA A 94 -33.50 55.83 -7.80
C ALA A 94 -32.82 54.94 -8.85
N ARG A 95 -33.18 55.07 -10.14
CA ARG A 95 -32.48 54.41 -11.25
C ARG A 95 -31.07 54.95 -11.48
N SER A 96 -30.80 56.22 -11.15
CA SER A 96 -29.46 56.80 -11.25
C SER A 96 -28.55 56.46 -10.07
N THR A 97 -29.11 56.09 -8.91
CA THR A 97 -28.35 55.69 -7.71
C THR A 97 -28.27 54.18 -7.48
N ALA A 98 -29.14 53.39 -8.12
CA ALA A 98 -28.96 51.95 -8.23
C ALA A 98 -27.95 51.65 -9.36
N MET A 99 -26.69 51.43 -9.00
CA MET A 99 -25.71 50.87 -9.93
C MET A 99 -26.22 49.52 -10.46
N HIS A 100 -25.96 49.25 -11.75
CA HIS A 100 -26.32 48.01 -12.42
C HIS A 100 -25.78 46.80 -11.63
N PRO A 101 -26.53 45.69 -11.47
CA PRO A 101 -26.06 44.51 -10.74
C PRO A 101 -24.72 43.95 -11.27
N ASP A 102 -24.40 44.19 -12.55
CA ASP A 102 -23.18 43.70 -13.20
C ASP A 102 -21.91 44.49 -12.83
N GLU A 103 -22.04 45.66 -12.22
CA GLU A 103 -20.90 46.49 -11.81
C GLU A 103 -20.65 46.48 -10.29
N ILE A 104 -21.45 45.72 -9.52
CA ILE A 104 -21.22 45.41 -8.10
C ILE A 104 -20.82 43.93 -7.95
N ALA A 105 -19.84 43.48 -8.73
CA ALA A 105 -18.93 42.45 -8.22
C ALA A 105 -17.73 43.22 -7.68
N SER A 106 -17.80 43.60 -6.39
CA SER A 106 -16.71 44.34 -5.76
C SER A 106 -15.40 43.60 -5.98
N GLU A 107 -14.27 44.31 -6.12
CA GLU A 107 -12.94 43.67 -6.22
C GLU A 107 -12.75 42.61 -5.12
N GLU A 108 -13.34 42.82 -3.94
CA GLU A 108 -13.38 41.85 -2.85
C GLU A 108 -14.16 40.55 -3.14
N GLN A 109 -15.21 40.55 -3.97
CA GLN A 109 -15.90 39.32 -4.39
C GLN A 109 -15.04 38.52 -5.38
N LYS A 110 -14.37 39.19 -6.33
CA LYS A 110 -13.45 38.52 -7.26
C LYS A 110 -12.23 37.96 -6.53
N ASP A 111 -11.68 38.71 -5.57
CA ASP A 111 -10.58 38.25 -4.72
C ASP A 111 -10.99 37.07 -3.84
N ARG A 112 -12.21 37.07 -3.28
CA ARG A 112 -12.76 35.93 -2.53
C ARG A 112 -12.96 34.69 -3.41
N GLU A 113 -13.49 34.84 -4.62
CA GLU A 113 -13.63 33.72 -5.57
C GLU A 113 -12.28 33.18 -6.03
N GLU A 114 -11.29 34.04 -6.25
CA GLU A 114 -9.92 33.62 -6.59
C GLU A 114 -9.23 32.92 -5.41
N GLN A 115 -9.42 33.39 -4.18
CA GLN A 115 -8.94 32.72 -2.97
C GLN A 115 -9.56 31.34 -2.79
N ILE A 116 -10.88 31.22 -2.98
CA ILE A 116 -11.59 29.92 -2.92
C ILE A 116 -11.04 28.97 -3.99
N ARG A 117 -10.83 29.44 -5.22
CA ARG A 117 -10.23 28.63 -6.30
C ARG A 117 -8.80 28.20 -5.98
N LYS A 118 -7.97 29.07 -5.43
CA LYS A 118 -6.60 28.71 -5.01
C LYS A 118 -6.61 27.68 -3.89
N GLN A 119 -7.47 27.86 -2.89
CA GLN A 119 -7.62 26.94 -1.78
C GLN A 119 -8.15 25.56 -2.25
N GLU A 120 -9.07 25.54 -3.20
CA GLU A 120 -9.58 24.31 -3.81
C GLU A 120 -8.50 23.60 -4.65
N GLN A 121 -7.70 24.35 -5.41
CA GLN A 121 -6.54 23.80 -6.14
C GLN A 121 -5.48 23.23 -5.20
N GLU A 122 -5.18 23.87 -4.08
CA GLU A 122 -4.26 23.33 -3.07
C GLU A 122 -4.81 22.07 -2.41
N ARG A 123 -6.12 22.04 -2.10
CA ARG A 123 -6.78 20.83 -1.58
C ARG A 123 -6.67 19.67 -2.56
N LEU A 124 -6.94 19.89 -3.84
CA LEU A 124 -6.82 18.87 -4.89
C LEU A 124 -5.37 18.40 -5.08
N ARG A 125 -4.38 19.29 -4.96
CA ARG A 125 -2.95 18.92 -4.99
C ARG A 125 -2.60 18.02 -3.82
N HIS A 126 -3.01 18.37 -2.60
CA HIS A 126 -2.76 17.56 -1.41
C HIS A 126 -3.48 16.21 -1.47
N GLU A 127 -4.70 16.16 -1.99
CA GLU A 127 -5.44 14.91 -2.22
C GLU A 127 -4.70 14.02 -3.22
N LYS A 128 -4.24 14.58 -4.34
CA LYS A 128 -3.44 13.84 -5.32
C LYS A 128 -2.11 13.35 -4.77
N GLU A 129 -1.40 14.17 -4.00
CA GLU A 129 -0.15 13.75 -3.32
C GLU A 129 -0.42 12.62 -2.32
N HIS A 130 -1.54 12.66 -1.59
CA HIS A 130 -1.94 11.60 -0.68
C HIS A 130 -2.25 10.30 -1.44
N GLU A 131 -2.99 10.39 -2.55
CA GLU A 131 -3.25 9.23 -3.43
C GLU A 131 -1.97 8.65 -4.01
N GLU A 132 -1.03 9.48 -4.48
CA GLU A 132 0.27 9.03 -4.99
C GLU A 132 1.08 8.32 -3.90
N ARG A 133 1.09 8.84 -2.66
CA ARG A 133 1.74 8.19 -1.51
C ARG A 133 1.06 6.87 -1.11
N GLU A 134 -0.27 6.79 -1.15
CA GLU A 134 -0.99 5.52 -0.95
C GLU A 134 -0.65 4.51 -2.05
N GLN A 135 -0.62 4.93 -3.32
CA GLN A 135 -0.22 4.05 -4.42
C GLN A 135 1.23 3.57 -4.29
N GLU A 136 2.14 4.44 -3.86
CA GLU A 136 3.53 4.06 -3.60
C GLU A 136 3.64 3.05 -2.46
N ARG A 137 2.92 3.26 -1.35
CA ARG A 137 2.84 2.27 -0.26
C ARG A 137 2.35 0.91 -0.76
N LEU A 138 1.27 0.88 -1.54
CA LEU A 138 0.74 -0.35 -2.12
C LEU A 138 1.75 -1.04 -3.05
N ARG A 139 2.50 -0.28 -3.86
CA ARG A 139 3.57 -0.84 -4.71
C ARG A 139 4.69 -1.46 -3.87
N GLN A 140 5.12 -0.77 -2.82
CA GLN A 140 6.14 -1.26 -1.90
C GLN A 140 5.67 -2.52 -1.14
N GLU A 141 4.41 -2.57 -0.71
CA GLU A 141 3.81 -3.75 -0.08
C GLU A 141 3.78 -4.94 -1.03
N GLN A 142 3.30 -4.74 -2.27
CA GLN A 142 3.32 -5.78 -3.30
C GLN A 142 4.74 -6.26 -3.64
N GLU A 143 5.73 -5.37 -3.64
CA GLU A 143 7.12 -5.73 -3.85
C GLU A 143 7.68 -6.55 -2.68
N ARG A 144 7.37 -6.18 -1.44
CA ARG A 144 7.72 -6.96 -0.24
C ARG A 144 7.11 -8.35 -0.28
N GLU A 145 5.83 -8.47 -0.66
CA GLU A 145 5.16 -9.76 -0.82
C GLU A 145 5.82 -10.61 -1.91
N ARG A 146 6.17 -10.01 -3.07
CA ARG A 146 6.91 -10.72 -4.13
C ARG A 146 8.26 -11.23 -3.64
N GLN A 147 9.03 -10.40 -2.94
CA GLN A 147 10.31 -10.80 -2.37
C GLN A 147 10.14 -11.89 -1.30
N GLU A 148 9.09 -11.84 -0.49
CA GLU A 148 8.81 -12.89 0.49
C GLU A 148 8.44 -14.21 -0.18
N GLN A 149 7.62 -14.18 -1.23
CA GLN A 149 7.31 -15.38 -2.02
C GLN A 149 8.55 -15.96 -2.69
N GLU A 150 9.45 -15.13 -3.21
CA GLU A 150 10.72 -15.57 -3.78
C GLU A 150 11.61 -16.23 -2.73
N ARG A 151 11.77 -15.61 -1.56
CA ARG A 151 12.51 -16.22 -0.43
C ARG A 151 11.93 -17.57 -0.02
N ARG A 152 10.61 -17.70 0.06
CA ARG A 152 9.94 -18.97 0.37
C ARG A 152 10.23 -20.04 -0.69
N ARG A 153 10.21 -19.67 -1.98
CA ARG A 153 10.55 -20.60 -3.07
C ARG A 153 12.01 -21.06 -3.01
N GLU A 154 12.94 -20.14 -2.73
CA GLU A 154 14.34 -20.49 -2.55
C GLU A 154 14.56 -21.41 -1.35
N GLU A 155 13.84 -21.18 -0.24
CA GLU A 155 13.90 -22.03 0.95
C GLU A 155 13.36 -23.44 0.64
N GLU A 156 12.20 -23.56 -0.02
CA GLU A 156 11.66 -24.85 -0.47
C GLU A 156 12.61 -25.57 -1.44
N GLU A 157 13.31 -24.84 -2.32
CA GLU A 157 14.30 -25.44 -3.22
C GLU A 157 15.51 -25.96 -2.45
N ARG A 158 16.00 -25.22 -1.44
CA ARG A 158 17.09 -25.66 -0.55
C ARG A 158 16.69 -26.90 0.23
N GLU A 159 15.48 -26.96 0.77
CA GLU A 159 14.97 -28.14 1.46
C GLU A 159 14.92 -29.37 0.54
N ARG A 160 14.43 -29.20 -0.70
CA ARG A 160 14.44 -30.27 -1.71
C ARG A 160 15.86 -30.72 -2.05
N ASP A 161 16.82 -29.81 -2.13
CA ASP A 161 18.23 -30.14 -2.34
C ASP A 161 18.84 -30.90 -1.16
N GLU A 162 18.52 -30.51 0.06
CA GLU A 162 18.93 -31.24 1.26
C GLU A 162 18.31 -32.64 1.31
N GLU A 163 17.03 -32.77 0.96
CA GLU A 163 16.35 -34.06 0.86
C GLU A 163 17.01 -34.95 -0.20
N ARG A 164 17.30 -34.40 -1.39
CA ARG A 164 18.05 -35.13 -2.44
C ARG A 164 19.39 -35.65 -1.91
N LYS A 165 20.14 -34.82 -1.19
CA LYS A 165 21.42 -35.22 -0.58
C LYS A 165 21.25 -36.30 0.49
N ARG A 166 20.19 -36.22 1.32
CA ARG A 166 19.88 -37.26 2.33
C ARG A 166 19.55 -38.59 1.68
N VAL A 167 18.68 -38.59 0.67
CA VAL A 167 18.31 -39.79 -0.10
C VAL A 167 19.55 -40.38 -0.79
N GLU A 168 20.42 -39.54 -1.37
CA GLU A 168 21.66 -40.02 -1.98
C GLU A 168 22.62 -40.64 -0.95
N GLN A 169 22.77 -40.03 0.23
CA GLN A 169 23.55 -40.60 1.33
C GLN A 169 22.98 -41.92 1.82
N GLU A 170 21.66 -42.03 1.94
CA GLU A 170 21.00 -43.27 2.34
C GLU A 170 21.19 -44.36 1.29
N ARG A 171 21.08 -44.05 0.00
CA ARG A 171 21.40 -44.98 -1.10
C ARG A 171 22.84 -45.48 -1.00
N LYS A 172 23.82 -44.59 -0.83
CA LYS A 172 25.23 -44.98 -0.66
C LYS A 172 25.44 -45.87 0.57
N ARG A 173 24.73 -45.60 1.66
CA ARG A 173 24.77 -46.42 2.87
C ARG A 173 24.18 -47.82 2.63
N GLN A 174 23.07 -47.92 1.91
CA GLN A 174 22.48 -49.20 1.55
C GLN A 174 23.38 -50.01 0.62
N GLU A 175 23.99 -49.36 -0.39
CA GLU A 175 24.98 -49.98 -1.27
C GLU A 175 26.16 -50.53 -0.48
N TYR A 176 26.71 -49.77 0.46
CA TYR A 176 27.77 -50.22 1.35
C TYR A 176 27.38 -51.48 2.14
N TYR A 177 26.20 -51.50 2.77
CA TYR A 177 25.75 -52.67 3.53
C TYR A 177 25.48 -53.90 2.64
N GLU A 178 25.00 -53.69 1.43
CA GLU A 178 24.81 -54.78 0.47
C GLU A 178 26.14 -55.38 0.00
N GLU A 179 27.14 -54.54 -0.29
CA GLU A 179 28.50 -54.98 -0.58
C GLU A 179 29.12 -55.75 0.60
N GLU A 180 28.96 -55.26 1.83
CA GLU A 180 29.47 -55.93 3.03
C GLU A 180 28.81 -57.31 3.20
N ARG A 181 27.50 -57.40 2.99
CA ARG A 181 26.76 -58.67 3.01
C ARG A 181 27.28 -59.66 1.96
N GLN A 182 27.54 -59.18 0.74
CA GLN A 182 28.12 -60.02 -0.32
C GLN A 182 29.52 -60.51 0.05
N ARG A 183 30.37 -59.66 0.65
CA ARG A 183 31.70 -60.07 1.14
C ARG A 183 31.61 -61.16 2.20
N GLN A 184 30.75 -61.00 3.20
CA GLN A 184 30.53 -62.01 4.23
C GLN A 184 29.98 -63.33 3.66
N GLU A 185 29.11 -63.28 2.65
CA GLU A 185 28.62 -64.49 1.99
C GLU A 185 29.73 -65.21 1.20
N MET A 186 30.60 -64.44 0.52
CA MET A 186 31.77 -64.98 -0.17
C MET A 186 32.77 -65.61 0.80
N GLU A 187 33.02 -64.98 1.95
CA GLU A 187 33.84 -65.55 3.02
C GLU A 187 33.25 -66.85 3.56
N ARG A 188 31.94 -66.89 3.87
CA ARG A 188 31.27 -68.13 4.32
C ARG A 188 31.30 -69.24 3.26
N LYS A 189 31.21 -68.89 1.97
CA LYS A 189 31.36 -69.86 0.87
C LYS A 189 32.79 -70.39 0.81
N SER A 190 33.79 -69.51 0.90
CA SER A 190 35.21 -69.87 0.97
C SER A 190 35.53 -70.76 2.17
N GLU A 191 34.97 -70.48 3.34
CA GLU A 191 35.16 -71.30 4.54
C GLU A 191 34.57 -72.70 4.38
N LYS A 192 33.36 -72.80 3.80
CA LYS A 192 32.74 -74.10 3.49
C LYS A 192 33.53 -74.89 2.45
N GLU A 193 33.99 -74.25 1.38
CA GLU A 193 34.84 -74.89 0.38
C GLU A 193 36.14 -75.39 1.01
N TYR A 194 36.75 -74.61 1.90
CA TYR A 194 37.94 -75.01 2.64
C TYR A 194 37.66 -76.21 3.57
N GLU A 195 36.55 -76.22 4.31
CA GLU A 195 36.15 -77.36 5.15
C GLU A 195 35.89 -78.64 4.33
N GLU A 196 35.16 -78.52 3.22
CA GLU A 196 34.92 -79.64 2.30
C GLU A 196 36.21 -80.16 1.67
N GLU A 197 37.17 -79.29 1.33
CA GLU A 197 38.47 -79.70 0.80
C GLU A 197 39.31 -80.40 1.88
N GLN A 198 39.28 -79.91 3.13
CA GLN A 198 39.91 -80.60 4.26
C GLN A 198 39.29 -81.98 4.51
N GLU A 199 37.98 -82.15 4.34
CA GLU A 199 37.29 -83.43 4.44
C GLU A 199 37.69 -84.38 3.29
N ARG A 200 37.74 -83.87 2.05
CA ARG A 200 38.25 -84.62 0.88
C ARG A 200 39.72 -85.02 1.03
N GLN A 201 40.56 -84.18 1.65
CA GLN A 201 41.97 -84.50 1.93
C GLN A 201 42.15 -85.55 3.04
N LYS A 202 41.21 -85.62 3.99
CA LYS A 202 41.13 -86.72 4.97
C LYS A 202 40.73 -88.05 4.28
N ASP A 203 39.84 -87.99 3.28
CA ASP A 203 39.44 -89.16 2.48
C ASP A 203 40.51 -89.60 1.46
N CYS A 204 41.40 -88.71 1.03
CA CYS A 204 42.47 -88.99 0.08
C CYS A 204 43.83 -89.37 0.70
N HIS A 205 43.87 -89.84 1.95
CA HIS A 205 45.08 -90.41 2.57
C HIS A 205 45.53 -91.78 1.98
N GLY A 206 45.43 -91.90 0.66
CA GLY A 206 46.09 -92.92 -0.12
C GLY A 206 46.11 -92.55 -1.61
N LYS A 207 47.07 -91.72 -2.03
CA LYS A 207 47.98 -92.01 -3.16
C LYS A 207 48.96 -90.88 -3.47
N GLU A 208 50.07 -91.29 -4.06
CA GLU A 208 51.39 -90.67 -4.05
C GLU A 208 51.56 -89.41 -4.91
N ARG A 209 52.60 -88.66 -4.53
CA ARG A 209 53.04 -87.36 -5.05
C ARG A 209 53.58 -87.43 -6.48
N ASN A 210 53.37 -86.35 -7.24
CA ASN A 210 54.17 -86.02 -8.42
C ASN A 210 54.83 -84.64 -8.25
N GLY A 211 56.10 -84.62 -7.82
CA GLY A 211 56.79 -83.45 -7.27
C GLY A 211 57.05 -82.30 -8.26
N LYS A 212 56.95 -82.51 -9.58
CA LYS A 212 57.21 -81.43 -10.57
C LYS A 212 56.00 -80.53 -10.83
N ALA A 213 54.78 -81.06 -10.70
CA ALA A 213 53.56 -80.27 -10.86
C ALA A 213 53.33 -79.33 -9.66
N GLN A 214 53.61 -79.84 -8.44
CA GLN A 214 53.47 -79.06 -7.21
C GLN A 214 54.43 -77.86 -7.13
N GLU A 215 55.65 -77.97 -7.67
CA GLU A 215 56.60 -76.86 -7.67
C GLU A 215 56.21 -75.75 -8.66
N GLN A 216 55.68 -76.13 -9.83
CA GLN A 216 55.20 -75.17 -10.84
C GLN A 216 53.92 -74.45 -10.38
N GLU A 217 53.07 -75.14 -9.63
CA GLU A 217 51.86 -74.57 -9.02
C GLU A 217 52.20 -73.64 -7.84
N ARG A 218 53.19 -73.97 -7.02
CA ARG A 218 53.71 -73.05 -5.99
C ARG A 218 54.26 -71.76 -6.58
N LYS A 219 55.04 -71.82 -7.67
CA LYS A 219 55.54 -70.62 -8.35
C LYS A 219 54.41 -69.72 -8.89
N ARG A 220 53.37 -70.31 -9.47
CA ARG A 220 52.18 -69.56 -9.95
C ARG A 220 51.34 -68.98 -8.81
N GLN A 221 51.28 -69.65 -7.66
CA GLN A 221 50.66 -69.08 -6.46
C GLN A 221 51.48 -67.92 -5.89
N GLU A 222 52.81 -68.01 -5.94
CA GLU A 222 53.72 -66.97 -5.46
C GLU A 222 53.67 -65.72 -6.37
N GLU A 223 53.65 -65.88 -7.70
CA GLU A 223 53.42 -64.78 -8.66
C GLU A 223 52.06 -64.10 -8.44
N ARG A 224 50.97 -64.86 -8.29
CA ARG A 224 49.64 -64.26 -8.02
C ARG A 224 49.59 -63.50 -6.70
N ARG A 225 50.25 -64.02 -5.66
CA ARG A 225 50.36 -63.31 -4.38
C ARG A 225 51.17 -62.03 -4.51
N GLN A 226 52.19 -62.01 -5.36
CA GLN A 226 52.99 -60.82 -5.62
C GLN A 226 52.20 -59.78 -6.42
N GLU A 227 51.49 -60.19 -7.48
CA GLU A 227 50.60 -59.31 -8.24
C GLU A 227 49.46 -58.73 -7.39
N GLU A 228 48.88 -59.52 -6.47
CA GLU A 228 47.85 -59.04 -5.54
C GLU A 228 48.42 -58.03 -4.53
N ARG A 229 49.66 -58.22 -4.08
CA ARG A 229 50.36 -57.27 -3.20
C ARG A 229 50.63 -55.95 -3.90
N GLU A 230 51.11 -56.00 -5.14
CA GLU A 230 51.35 -54.81 -5.97
C GLU A 230 50.03 -54.06 -6.28
N ARG A 231 48.92 -54.77 -6.50
CA ARG A 231 47.59 -54.14 -6.65
C ARG A 231 47.11 -53.44 -5.39
N ARG A 232 47.26 -54.07 -4.21
CA ARG A 232 46.89 -53.46 -2.93
C ARG A 232 47.73 -52.23 -2.62
N GLU A 233 49.04 -52.29 -2.89
CA GLU A 233 49.93 -51.13 -2.73
C GLU A 233 49.52 -49.96 -3.66
N GLN A 234 49.16 -50.23 -4.91
CA GLN A 234 48.65 -49.20 -5.83
C GLN A 234 47.28 -48.64 -5.43
N GLU A 235 46.41 -49.46 -4.85
CA GLU A 235 45.09 -49.04 -4.36
C GLU A 235 45.22 -48.16 -3.11
N GLU A 236 46.07 -48.55 -2.15
CA GLU A 236 46.41 -47.74 -0.98
C GLU A 236 47.06 -46.40 -1.37
N GLU A 237 47.92 -46.39 -2.39
CA GLU A 237 48.52 -45.14 -2.90
C GLU A 237 47.47 -44.23 -3.53
N ARG A 238 46.53 -44.78 -4.30
CA ARG A 238 45.40 -44.01 -4.87
C ARG A 238 44.50 -43.42 -3.79
N GLU A 239 44.18 -44.20 -2.75
CA GLU A 239 43.38 -43.72 -1.62
C GLU A 239 44.09 -42.61 -0.85
N ARG A 240 45.42 -42.70 -0.66
CA ARG A 240 46.21 -41.64 -0.02
C ARG A 240 46.17 -40.35 -0.83
N VAL A 241 46.37 -40.43 -2.15
CA VAL A 241 46.31 -39.27 -3.05
C VAL A 241 44.90 -38.66 -3.05
N GLU A 242 43.84 -39.48 -3.05
CA GLU A 242 42.47 -38.99 -3.00
C GLU A 242 42.13 -38.34 -1.64
N GLN A 243 42.60 -38.91 -0.52
CA GLN A 243 42.46 -38.29 0.80
C GLN A 243 43.18 -36.94 0.88
N GLU A 244 44.38 -36.83 0.30
CA GLU A 244 45.14 -35.58 0.26
C GLU A 244 44.39 -34.53 -0.58
N ARG A 245 43.85 -34.91 -1.74
CA ARG A 245 43.03 -34.03 -2.58
C ARG A 245 41.77 -33.52 -1.85
N ARG A 246 41.04 -34.41 -1.17
CA ARG A 246 39.85 -34.03 -0.37
C ARG A 246 40.20 -33.08 0.77
N ARG A 247 41.38 -33.26 1.38
CA ARG A 247 41.88 -32.40 2.44
C ARG A 247 42.23 -31.01 1.92
N GLU A 248 42.84 -30.91 0.74
CA GLU A 248 43.10 -29.63 0.08
C GLU A 248 41.81 -28.91 -0.32
N GLU A 249 40.84 -29.62 -0.91
CA GLU A 249 39.52 -29.09 -1.25
C GLU A 249 38.81 -28.48 -0.02
N TYR A 250 38.85 -29.18 1.12
CA TYR A 250 38.29 -28.68 2.38
C TYR A 250 38.94 -27.36 2.84
N TYR A 251 40.28 -27.29 2.82
CA TYR A 251 40.98 -26.06 3.24
C TYR A 251 40.74 -24.90 2.27
N GLU A 252 40.58 -25.17 0.98
CA GLU A 252 40.26 -24.14 0.00
C GLU A 252 38.83 -23.61 0.20
N GLU A 253 37.88 -24.48 0.53
CA GLU A 253 36.50 -24.10 0.85
C GLU A 253 36.42 -23.26 2.13
N GLU A 254 37.12 -23.65 3.19
CA GLU A 254 37.26 -22.86 4.43
C GLU A 254 37.82 -21.46 4.16
N ARG A 255 38.86 -21.35 3.31
CA ARG A 255 39.43 -20.05 2.94
C ARG A 255 38.41 -19.17 2.22
N ARG A 256 37.61 -19.74 1.32
CA ARG A 256 36.52 -19.00 0.64
C ARG A 256 35.43 -18.55 1.62
N ARG A 257 35.09 -19.37 2.62
CA ARG A 257 34.13 -19.00 3.67
C ARG A 257 34.63 -17.81 4.49
N GLN A 258 35.91 -17.83 4.90
CA GLN A 258 36.53 -16.72 5.63
C GLN A 258 36.57 -15.43 4.80
N GLU A 259 36.84 -15.50 3.49
CA GLU A 259 36.80 -14.32 2.62
C GLU A 259 35.40 -13.71 2.51
N VAL A 260 34.34 -14.54 2.45
CA VAL A 260 32.95 -14.07 2.44
C VAL A 260 32.56 -13.45 3.77
N GLU A 261 32.96 -14.04 4.90
CA GLU A 261 32.74 -13.45 6.23
C GLU A 261 33.45 -12.11 6.38
N GLN A 262 34.70 -11.98 5.92
CA GLN A 262 35.42 -10.70 5.96
C GLN A 262 34.76 -9.63 5.10
N ARG A 263 34.20 -10.00 3.94
CA ARG A 263 33.44 -9.06 3.11
C ARG A 263 32.16 -8.60 3.81
N ARG A 264 31.39 -9.53 4.37
CA ARG A 264 30.18 -9.22 5.16
C ARG A 264 30.48 -8.37 6.38
N GLY A 265 31.60 -8.62 7.06
CA GLY A 265 32.04 -7.80 8.20
C GLY A 265 32.32 -6.36 7.80
N LYS A 266 33.00 -6.14 6.67
CA LYS A 266 33.28 -4.79 6.15
C LYS A 266 32.03 -4.06 5.65
N GLU A 267 31.09 -4.79 5.06
CA GLU A 267 29.81 -4.25 4.61
C GLU A 267 28.97 -3.79 5.81
N TYR A 268 28.94 -4.59 6.88
CA TYR A 268 28.27 -4.23 8.14
C TYR A 268 28.92 -3.04 8.86
N GLU A 269 30.26 -2.92 8.83
CA GLU A 269 30.97 -1.75 9.36
C GLU A 269 30.65 -0.49 8.55
N GLY A 270 30.58 -0.56 7.21
CA GLY A 270 30.19 0.56 6.36
C GLY A 270 28.74 1.02 6.60
N GLU A 271 27.80 0.08 6.73
CA GLU A 271 26.39 0.40 7.03
C GLU A 271 26.20 1.06 8.42
N GLN A 272 27.10 0.79 9.38
CA GLN A 272 27.09 1.43 10.70
C GLN A 272 27.64 2.86 10.63
N GLU A 273 28.68 3.10 9.83
CA GLU A 273 29.23 4.44 9.61
C GLU A 273 28.22 5.35 8.91
N ASP A 274 27.56 4.88 7.84
CA ASP A 274 26.52 5.63 7.13
C ASP A 274 25.33 6.00 8.05
N ARG A 275 24.92 5.09 8.93
CA ARG A 275 23.86 5.35 9.91
C ARG A 275 24.26 6.39 10.94
N GLN A 276 25.52 6.37 11.40
CA GLN A 276 26.04 7.37 12.34
C GLN A 276 26.12 8.76 11.70
N GLU A 277 26.55 8.86 10.44
CA GLU A 277 26.55 10.12 9.70
C GLU A 277 25.14 10.70 9.53
N GLN A 278 24.16 9.83 9.25
CA GLN A 278 22.75 10.23 9.14
C GLN A 278 22.20 10.75 10.48
N ASP A 279 22.46 10.05 11.59
CA ASP A 279 22.04 10.47 12.94
C ASP A 279 22.72 11.78 13.38
N GLU A 280 23.96 12.04 12.96
CA GLU A 280 24.64 13.32 13.21
C GLU A 280 24.05 14.46 12.38
N TRP A 281 23.74 14.21 11.10
CA TRP A 281 23.13 15.19 10.23
C TRP A 281 21.74 15.62 10.75
N GLU A 282 20.90 14.66 11.15
CA GLU A 282 19.57 14.94 11.72
C GLU A 282 19.66 15.74 13.03
N ARG A 283 20.66 15.46 13.88
CA ARG A 283 20.91 16.24 15.10
C ARG A 283 21.28 17.69 14.80
N GLN A 284 22.16 17.92 13.83
CA GLN A 284 22.55 19.26 13.41
C GLN A 284 21.39 20.03 12.79
N GLU A 285 20.54 19.37 12.01
CA GLU A 285 19.34 19.98 11.42
C GLU A 285 18.32 20.37 12.49
N HIS A 286 18.07 19.48 13.45
CA HIS A 286 17.20 19.78 14.58
C HIS A 286 17.73 20.91 15.48
N GLU A 287 19.05 21.00 15.67
CA GLU A 287 19.66 22.11 16.39
C GLU A 287 19.55 23.44 15.62
N ARG A 288 19.72 23.42 14.29
CA ARG A 288 19.46 24.58 13.43
C ARG A 288 18.02 25.07 13.53
N MET A 289 17.04 24.16 13.45
CA MET A 289 15.63 24.52 13.63
C MET A 289 15.35 25.12 15.00
N ARG A 290 15.99 24.59 16.07
CA ARG A 290 15.87 25.17 17.42
C ARG A 290 16.40 26.60 17.48
N GLN A 291 17.56 26.86 16.90
CA GLN A 291 18.16 28.20 16.85
C GLN A 291 17.30 29.18 16.05
N GLU A 292 16.68 28.72 14.96
CA GLU A 292 15.78 29.54 14.15
C GLU A 292 14.51 29.93 14.93
N VAL A 293 13.88 28.97 15.61
CA VAL A 293 12.73 29.22 16.50
C VAL A 293 13.11 30.19 17.64
N GLU A 294 14.30 30.02 18.22
CA GLU A 294 14.78 30.92 19.26
C GLU A 294 15.05 32.34 18.74
N SER A 295 15.61 32.47 17.53
CA SER A 295 15.80 33.76 16.85
C SER A 295 14.46 34.46 16.58
N GLN A 296 13.46 33.73 16.06
CA GLN A 296 12.12 34.26 15.83
C GLN A 296 11.45 34.70 17.15
N ARG A 297 11.66 33.94 18.24
CA ARG A 297 11.16 34.30 19.57
C ARG A 297 11.80 35.59 20.08
N GLN A 298 13.11 35.77 19.91
CA GLN A 298 13.81 36.99 20.30
C GLN A 298 13.34 38.21 19.46
N GLU A 299 13.12 38.02 18.17
CA GLU A 299 12.56 39.06 17.30
C GLU A 299 11.16 39.47 17.74
N HIS A 300 10.30 38.50 18.05
CA HIS A 300 8.97 38.75 18.60
C HIS A 300 9.02 39.51 19.93
N GLU A 301 9.98 39.19 20.81
CA GLU A 301 10.17 39.89 22.07
C GLU A 301 10.67 41.34 21.87
N ARG A 302 11.54 41.59 20.88
CA ARG A 302 11.96 42.95 20.50
C ARG A 302 10.81 43.79 19.96
N ILE A 303 9.97 43.21 19.09
CA ILE A 303 8.78 43.88 18.55
C ILE A 303 7.83 44.24 19.70
N ARG A 304 7.58 43.30 20.61
CA ARG A 304 6.75 43.51 21.80
C ARG A 304 7.28 44.66 22.68
N GLN A 305 8.58 44.67 22.97
CA GLN A 305 9.22 45.73 23.74
C GLN A 305 9.14 47.09 23.01
N GLY A 306 9.30 47.11 21.68
CA GLY A 306 9.13 48.32 20.87
C GLY A 306 7.71 48.90 20.94
N MET A 307 6.69 48.05 20.93
CA MET A 307 5.29 48.47 21.12
C MET A 307 5.02 49.01 22.52
N GLU A 308 5.64 48.41 23.54
CA GLU A 308 5.49 48.83 24.94
C GLU A 308 6.16 50.19 25.20
N ILE A 309 7.33 50.44 24.60
CA ILE A 309 8.01 51.75 24.62
C ILE A 309 7.16 52.79 23.88
N ALA A 310 6.66 52.49 22.68
CA ALA A 310 5.81 53.41 21.91
C ALA A 310 4.50 53.75 22.66
N ARG A 311 3.95 52.80 23.42
CA ARG A 311 2.79 53.04 24.28
C ARG A 311 3.14 53.97 25.45
N GLN A 312 4.27 53.75 26.11
CA GLN A 312 4.74 54.62 27.21
C GLN A 312 5.08 56.03 26.72
N GLU A 313 5.64 56.19 25.52
CA GLU A 313 5.89 57.49 24.89
C GLU A 313 4.61 58.24 24.54
N LYS A 314 3.55 57.52 24.12
CA LYS A 314 2.19 58.08 23.93
C LYS A 314 1.53 58.47 25.24
N GLU A 315 1.77 57.74 26.33
CA GLU A 315 1.25 58.08 27.67
C GLU A 315 2.01 59.27 28.29
N GLN A 316 3.29 59.49 27.95
CA GLN A 316 4.07 60.64 28.42
C GLN A 316 3.84 61.94 27.62
N LYS A 317 3.39 61.85 26.37
CA LYS A 317 2.95 63.02 25.57
C LYS A 317 1.43 63.15 25.65
N GLY A 318 0.96 63.91 26.64
CA GLY A 318 -0.47 64.24 26.77
C GLY A 318 -1.03 64.93 25.53
N GLU A 319 -2.17 64.40 25.06
CA GLU A 319 -3.21 64.89 24.14
C GLU A 319 -2.87 65.73 22.88
N GLU A 320 -3.73 65.49 21.86
CA GLU A 320 -3.95 66.25 20.62
C GLU A 320 -3.27 65.69 19.36
N ASP A 321 -3.97 64.75 18.70
CA ASP A 321 -4.39 64.94 17.31
C ASP A 321 -5.38 63.86 16.87
N LYS A 322 -6.52 64.31 16.33
CA LYS A 322 -7.44 63.48 15.55
C LYS A 322 -6.86 63.30 14.14
N ASN A 323 -7.08 62.10 13.61
CA ASN A 323 -6.75 61.59 12.26
C ASN A 323 -5.35 61.02 12.04
N GLY A 324 -5.34 59.74 11.67
CA GLY A 324 -4.51 59.25 10.57
C GLY A 324 -3.36 58.33 10.94
N TYR A 325 -3.64 57.16 11.51
CA TYR A 325 -2.80 55.98 11.28
C TYR A 325 -3.71 54.74 11.20
N THR A 326 -3.44 53.91 10.20
CA THR A 326 -4.45 53.17 9.43
C THR A 326 -5.04 51.95 10.13
N ASP A 327 -6.38 51.90 10.19
CA ASP A 327 -7.22 50.75 10.59
C ASP A 327 -6.86 49.44 9.82
N LYS A 328 -6.11 49.57 8.71
CA LYS A 328 -5.55 48.46 7.93
C LYS A 328 -4.27 47.84 8.53
N GLU A 329 -3.40 48.61 9.18
CA GLU A 329 -2.16 48.08 9.79
C GLU A 329 -2.43 47.38 11.12
N GLN A 330 -3.44 47.86 11.86
CA GLN A 330 -3.86 47.25 13.13
C GLN A 330 -4.62 45.93 12.89
N LYS A 331 -5.50 45.88 11.88
CA LYS A 331 -6.14 44.63 11.42
C LYS A 331 -5.16 43.64 10.82
N SER A 332 -4.17 44.10 10.03
CA SER A 332 -3.10 43.25 9.50
C SER A 332 -2.30 42.60 10.63
N TYR A 333 -1.96 43.34 11.68
CA TYR A 333 -1.23 42.78 12.82
C TYR A 333 -2.09 41.80 13.62
N GLU A 334 -3.38 42.10 13.87
CA GLU A 334 -4.30 41.18 14.55
C GLU A 334 -4.60 39.91 13.73
N GLU A 335 -4.76 40.01 12.42
CA GLU A 335 -4.90 38.86 11.51
C GLU A 335 -3.64 38.01 11.48
N GLU A 336 -2.45 38.63 11.44
CA GLU A 336 -1.17 37.91 11.45
C GLU A 336 -0.94 37.19 12.79
N GLN A 337 -1.34 37.79 13.92
CA GLN A 337 -1.33 37.15 15.24
C GLN A 337 -2.34 36.00 15.31
N HIS A 338 -3.53 36.15 14.73
CA HIS A 338 -4.55 35.10 14.67
C HIS A 338 -4.16 33.97 13.70
N GLN A 339 -3.40 34.27 12.64
CA GLN A 339 -2.82 33.28 11.74
C GLN A 339 -1.75 32.46 12.47
N ARG A 340 -0.82 33.13 13.17
CA ARG A 340 0.23 32.46 13.96
C ARG A 340 -0.35 31.61 15.09
N TYR A 341 -1.41 32.05 15.75
CA TYR A 341 -2.08 31.24 16.77
C TYR A 341 -2.71 29.96 16.17
N ARG A 342 -3.33 30.06 14.99
CA ARG A 342 -3.87 28.90 14.27
C ARG A 342 -2.77 27.94 13.83
N GLU A 343 -1.63 28.45 13.36
CA GLU A 343 -0.48 27.63 12.96
C GLU A 343 0.18 26.94 14.16
N ASP A 344 0.33 27.62 15.29
CA ASP A 344 0.82 27.05 16.54
C ASP A 344 -0.13 25.96 17.09
N GLU A 345 -1.45 26.17 17.00
CA GLU A 345 -2.45 25.18 17.39
C GLU A 345 -2.41 23.95 16.48
N GLN A 346 -2.28 24.14 15.16
CA GLN A 346 -2.09 23.04 14.21
C GLN A 346 -0.77 22.29 14.46
N ARG A 347 0.31 22.99 14.81
CA ARG A 347 1.60 22.37 15.14
C ARG A 347 1.49 21.51 16.41
N ARG A 348 0.80 22.00 17.45
CA ARG A 348 0.52 21.22 18.67
C ARG A 348 -0.33 19.99 18.38
N GLN A 349 -1.36 20.11 17.55
CA GLN A 349 -2.19 18.97 17.15
C GLN A 349 -1.37 17.92 16.39
N LYS A 350 -0.47 18.34 15.48
CA LYS A 350 0.44 17.43 14.78
C LYS A 350 1.45 16.76 15.71
N GLU A 351 2.00 17.49 16.69
CA GLU A 351 2.89 16.92 17.72
C GLU A 351 2.16 15.90 18.59
N GLU A 352 0.94 16.19 19.06
CA GLU A 352 0.12 15.24 19.81
C GLU A 352 -0.25 14.00 19.00
N GLU A 353 -0.55 14.18 17.70
CA GLU A 353 -0.81 13.06 16.79
C GLU A 353 0.43 12.19 16.56
N MET A 354 1.61 12.82 16.36
CA MET A 354 2.88 12.11 16.27
C MET A 354 3.22 11.36 17.57
N GLU A 355 2.96 11.95 18.74
CA GLU A 355 3.20 11.29 20.02
C GLU A 355 2.24 10.10 20.23
N ARG A 356 0.97 10.23 19.81
CA ARG A 356 0.01 9.12 19.80
C ARG A 356 0.45 8.01 18.85
N LYS A 357 0.94 8.35 17.65
CA LYS A 357 1.50 7.38 16.68
C LYS A 357 2.71 6.65 17.26
N LYS A 358 3.65 7.36 17.88
CA LYS A 358 4.82 6.76 18.56
C LYS A 358 4.43 5.83 19.71
N LYS A 359 3.44 6.21 20.52
CA LYS A 359 2.93 5.35 21.60
C LYS A 359 2.29 4.08 21.06
N LYS A 360 1.51 4.19 19.98
CA LYS A 360 0.90 3.03 19.31
C LYS A 360 1.97 2.11 18.71
N GLU A 361 2.97 2.66 18.05
CA GLU A 361 4.07 1.89 17.46
C GLU A 361 4.93 1.19 18.54
N GLU A 362 5.13 1.83 19.69
CA GLU A 362 5.77 1.20 20.85
C GLU A 362 4.92 0.07 21.45
N GLU A 363 3.59 0.24 21.50
CA GLU A 363 2.66 -0.78 21.96
C GLU A 363 2.62 -1.99 21.01
N ASP A 364 2.56 -1.74 19.69
CA ASP A 364 2.64 -2.78 18.65
C ASP A 364 3.97 -3.54 18.73
N ARG A 365 5.09 -2.84 18.97
CA ARG A 365 6.40 -3.47 19.20
C ARG A 365 6.41 -4.36 20.44
N ARG A 366 5.85 -3.91 21.56
CA ARG A 366 5.73 -4.72 22.78
C ARG A 366 4.86 -5.97 22.55
N GLN A 367 3.76 -5.82 21.80
CA GLN A 367 2.90 -6.95 21.45
C GLN A 367 3.62 -7.97 20.57
N LEU A 368 4.44 -7.49 19.63
CA LEU A 368 5.26 -8.35 18.78
C LEU A 368 6.30 -9.13 19.59
N GLU A 369 7.00 -8.48 20.52
CA GLU A 369 7.94 -9.13 21.44
C GLU A 369 7.25 -10.19 22.32
N GLU A 370 6.04 -9.92 22.81
CA GLU A 370 5.26 -10.89 23.57
C GLU A 370 4.87 -12.10 22.71
N ASN A 371 4.40 -11.87 21.48
CA ASN A 371 4.06 -12.93 20.53
C ASN A 371 5.28 -13.79 20.17
N GLN A 372 6.46 -13.18 20.00
CA GLN A 372 7.71 -13.90 19.78
C GLN A 372 8.08 -14.78 20.98
N ARG A 373 7.95 -14.28 22.21
CA ARG A 373 8.19 -15.08 23.42
C ARG A 373 7.24 -16.28 23.53
N ARG A 374 5.96 -16.09 23.18
CA ARG A 374 4.99 -17.19 23.15
C ARG A 374 5.36 -18.25 22.11
N LEU A 375 5.76 -17.83 20.91
CA LEU A 375 6.23 -18.73 19.86
C LEU A 375 7.49 -19.50 20.27
N GLU A 376 8.45 -18.85 20.95
CA GLU A 376 9.62 -19.54 21.48
C GLU A 376 9.26 -20.54 22.58
N GLU A 377 8.30 -20.22 23.44
CA GLU A 377 7.81 -21.13 24.47
C GLU A 377 7.11 -22.35 23.84
N ASP A 378 6.28 -22.15 22.83
CA ASP A 378 5.62 -23.22 22.09
C ASP A 378 6.64 -24.08 21.33
N ARG A 379 7.67 -23.47 20.72
CA ARG A 379 8.79 -24.20 20.11
C ARG A 379 9.51 -25.07 21.14
N ARG A 380 9.81 -24.54 22.33
CA ARG A 380 10.44 -25.32 23.41
C ARG A 380 9.55 -26.47 23.89
N ARG A 381 8.24 -26.25 23.99
CA ARG A 381 7.29 -27.32 24.34
C ARG A 381 7.25 -28.42 23.29
N LEU A 382 7.28 -28.07 22.01
CA LEU A 382 7.35 -29.04 20.90
C LEU A 382 8.66 -29.81 20.91
N GLU A 383 9.79 -29.15 21.14
CA GLU A 383 11.09 -29.80 21.31
C GLU A 383 11.11 -30.76 22.51
N GLU A 384 10.46 -30.38 23.62
CA GLU A 384 10.34 -31.23 24.81
C GLU A 384 9.43 -32.44 24.56
N LEU A 385 8.30 -32.24 23.86
CA LEU A 385 7.41 -33.33 23.45
C LEU A 385 8.12 -34.31 22.50
N SER A 386 8.84 -33.79 21.50
CA SER A 386 9.64 -34.60 20.59
C SER A 386 10.74 -35.38 21.32
N ARG A 387 11.44 -34.76 22.27
CA ARG A 387 12.39 -35.47 23.14
C ARG A 387 11.73 -36.57 23.97
N ARG A 388 10.53 -36.32 24.52
CA ARG A 388 9.78 -37.32 25.29
C ARG A 388 9.29 -38.46 24.41
N GLU A 389 8.90 -38.21 23.16
CA GLU A 389 8.56 -39.26 22.20
C GLU A 389 9.76 -40.12 21.84
N LEU A 390 10.91 -39.50 21.53
CA LEU A 390 12.17 -40.21 21.29
C LEU A 390 12.62 -41.04 22.50
N GLU A 391 12.36 -40.56 23.73
CA GLU A 391 12.61 -41.35 24.95
C GLU A 391 11.63 -42.51 25.13
N LYS A 392 10.37 -42.38 24.72
CA LYS A 392 9.39 -43.48 24.73
C LYS A 392 9.73 -44.54 23.70
N GLU A 393 10.12 -44.12 22.49
CA GLU A 393 10.63 -45.02 21.45
C GLU A 393 11.88 -45.77 21.93
N ARG A 394 12.83 -45.07 22.58
CA ARG A 394 14.02 -45.71 23.19
C ARG A 394 13.69 -46.68 24.33
N LYS A 395 12.58 -46.48 25.04
CA LYS A 395 12.12 -47.35 26.14
C LYS A 395 11.23 -48.49 25.65
N GLY A 396 10.91 -48.56 24.36
CA GLY A 396 10.14 -49.64 23.76
C GLY A 396 8.69 -49.72 24.27
N GLU A 397 8.10 -48.57 24.62
CA GLU A 397 6.68 -48.49 24.96
C GLU A 397 5.87 -48.30 23.67
N ASP A 398 5.05 -49.30 23.35
CA ASP A 398 4.23 -49.45 22.15
C ASP A 398 3.38 -48.18 21.87
N LEU A 399 3.74 -47.43 20.82
CA LEU A 399 2.98 -46.26 20.35
C LEU A 399 1.89 -46.75 19.38
N GLY A 400 0.68 -46.90 19.91
CA GLY A 400 -0.52 -47.21 19.12
C GLY A 400 -0.75 -46.21 17.99
N GLU A 401 -1.24 -46.75 16.87
CA GLU A 401 -1.59 -46.12 15.59
C GLU A 401 -1.91 -44.62 15.68
N TYR A 402 -1.02 -43.78 15.13
CA TYR A 402 -1.32 -42.39 14.81
C TYR A 402 -1.67 -42.27 13.33
N GLU A 403 -2.97 -42.07 13.08
CA GLU A 403 -3.60 -41.87 11.77
C GLU A 403 -3.08 -40.58 11.09
N LYS A 404 -2.35 -40.76 9.99
CA LYS A 404 -1.68 -39.69 9.23
C LYS A 404 -2.72 -38.83 8.47
N HIS A 405 -3.16 -37.74 9.07
CA HIS A 405 -4.05 -36.77 8.40
C HIS A 405 -3.21 -35.80 7.53
N GLN A 406 -3.34 -35.88 6.20
CA GLN A 406 -2.82 -34.85 5.28
C GLN A 406 -3.82 -33.70 5.16
N MET A 407 -3.39 -32.47 5.44
CA MET A 407 -4.15 -31.25 5.14
C MET A 407 -3.73 -30.70 3.78
N THR A 408 -4.69 -30.41 2.90
CA THR A 408 -4.47 -29.60 1.68
C THR A 408 -5.02 -28.18 1.87
N VAL A 409 -4.52 -27.26 1.05
CA VAL A 409 -4.55 -25.78 1.22
C VAL A 409 -5.93 -25.12 1.04
N GLU A 410 -7.03 -25.86 0.96
CA GLU A 410 -8.37 -25.29 1.11
C GLU A 410 -9.14 -26.07 2.18
N GLY A 411 -9.41 -25.41 3.30
CA GLY A 411 -9.80 -26.01 4.57
C GLY A 411 -11.14 -26.73 4.58
N VAL A 412 -11.20 -27.95 4.04
CA VAL A 412 -12.30 -28.90 4.24
C VAL A 412 -11.73 -30.28 4.58
N ARG A 413 -12.01 -30.76 5.81
CA ARG A 413 -11.67 -32.11 6.28
C ARG A 413 -12.51 -33.15 5.53
N ILE A 414 -11.86 -34.07 4.82
CA ILE A 414 -12.52 -35.27 4.28
C ILE A 414 -12.10 -36.46 5.12
N LYS A 415 -13.07 -37.13 5.76
CA LYS A 415 -12.88 -38.48 6.32
C LYS A 415 -12.92 -39.46 5.15
N GLU A 416 -11.84 -40.18 4.89
CA GLU A 416 -11.79 -41.23 3.86
C GLU A 416 -12.48 -42.51 4.37
N ASP A 417 -13.78 -42.63 4.13
CA ASP A 417 -14.47 -43.93 4.17
C ASP A 417 -14.22 -44.68 2.84
N GLU A 418 -13.09 -45.38 2.75
CA GLU A 418 -12.71 -46.21 1.59
C GLU A 418 -13.70 -47.37 1.30
N ALA A 419 -14.65 -47.65 2.20
CA ALA A 419 -15.67 -48.68 2.00
C ALA A 419 -16.87 -48.24 1.13
N ARG A 420 -17.14 -46.93 0.95
CA ARG A 420 -18.29 -46.46 0.15
C ARG A 420 -17.98 -46.25 -1.33
N ARG A 421 -16.76 -45.84 -1.69
CA ARG A 421 -16.36 -45.65 -3.10
C ARG A 421 -16.29 -46.95 -3.91
N ARG A 422 -16.14 -48.09 -3.25
CA ARG A 422 -16.10 -49.40 -3.92
C ARG A 422 -17.49 -49.93 -4.31
N LEU A 423 -18.57 -49.40 -3.73
CA LEU A 423 -19.95 -49.81 -4.04
C LEU A 423 -20.64 -48.92 -5.09
N GLU A 424 -20.12 -47.74 -5.39
CA GLU A 424 -20.67 -46.86 -6.45
C GLU A 424 -20.01 -47.05 -7.81
N LEU A 425 -18.79 -47.61 -7.87
CA LEU A 425 -18.11 -47.92 -9.14
C LEU A 425 -18.49 -49.28 -9.75
N GLU A 426 -19.30 -50.11 -9.08
CA GLU A 426 -19.87 -51.35 -9.65
C GLU A 426 -21.27 -51.16 -10.26
N ARG A 427 -21.84 -49.93 -10.26
CA ARG A 427 -23.19 -49.67 -10.81
C ARG A 427 -23.21 -49.05 -12.21
N TYR A 428 -22.05 -48.73 -12.80
CA TYR A 428 -21.96 -48.25 -14.18
C TYR A 428 -20.88 -49.04 -14.93
N GLY A 429 -21.23 -50.28 -15.30
CA GLY A 429 -20.52 -51.03 -16.32
C GLY A 429 -20.86 -50.52 -17.73
N PRO A 430 -19.93 -50.60 -18.70
CA PRO A 430 -20.15 -50.13 -20.06
C PRO A 430 -20.89 -51.22 -20.86
N ASP A 431 -22.16 -50.98 -21.16
CA ASP A 431 -22.87 -51.76 -22.17
C ASP A 431 -22.40 -51.35 -23.57
N LYS A 432 -21.79 -52.33 -24.23
CA LYS A 432 -21.60 -52.40 -25.68
C LYS A 432 -22.98 -52.42 -26.34
N GLU A 433 -23.19 -51.63 -27.41
CA GLU A 433 -23.76 -52.12 -28.68
C GLU A 433 -23.93 -51.00 -29.73
N ASN A 434 -23.76 -51.41 -31.00
CA ASN A 434 -24.12 -50.76 -32.27
C ASN A 434 -23.22 -49.62 -32.75
N GLN A 435 -22.25 -49.82 -33.67
CA GLN A 435 -22.34 -50.34 -35.04
C GLN A 435 -23.45 -49.73 -35.91
N ALA A 436 -22.98 -49.01 -36.94
CA ALA A 436 -23.57 -48.82 -38.27
C ALA A 436 -24.89 -48.04 -38.40
N SER A 437 -24.79 -46.79 -38.87
CA SER A 437 -25.11 -46.41 -40.26
C SER A 437 -24.68 -44.98 -40.54
#